data_AF-A0A970H634-F1
#
_entry.id   AF-A0A970H634-F1
#
_cell.length_a   1.000
_cell.length_b   1.000
_cell.length_c   1.000
_cell.angle_alpha   90.00
_cell.angle_beta   90.00
_cell.angle_gamma   90.00
#
_symmetry.space_group_name_H-M   'P 1'
#
loop_
_entity.id
_entity.type
_entity.pdbx_description
1 polymer ?
#
loop_
_entity_poly.entity_id
_entity_poly.type
_entity_poly.pdbx_seq_one_letter_code
_entity_poly.pdbx_strand_id
1 'polypeptide(L)'
;MKTFLIRRLIYAIITLFLVSLSVFFVIRLLPGDPLIVFLSQSADIGAMPEERLEQLRIEYGLDKPILVQYKNWIADILRGDLGKSIFYRESVGTLLRERYPRTLHLGIMSIVVNIVVGISVGLLAAVRRARWPDKLIT
;
A
#
# COMPACT_ATOMS: atom_id res chain seq x y z
N MET A 1 -28.14 8.83 -10.28
CA MET A 1 -27.20 8.80 -9.13
C MET A 1 -26.86 7.38 -8.65
N LYS A 2 -27.83 6.47 -8.42
CA LYS A 2 -27.57 5.07 -8.00
C LYS A 2 -26.65 4.29 -8.95
N THR A 3 -26.92 4.34 -10.26
CA THR A 3 -26.09 3.70 -11.30
C THR A 3 -24.65 4.23 -11.33
N PHE A 4 -24.46 5.53 -11.10
CA PHE A 4 -23.14 6.14 -11.02
C PHE A 4 -22.36 5.66 -9.78
N LEU A 5 -23.03 5.58 -8.62
CA LEU A 5 -22.42 5.10 -7.38
C LEU A 5 -22.02 3.62 -7.49
N ILE A 6 -22.90 2.78 -8.05
CA ILE A 6 -22.61 1.35 -8.29
C ILE A 6 -21.42 1.20 -9.23
N ARG A 7 -21.41 1.91 -10.36
CA ARG A 7 -20.29 1.86 -11.31
C ARG A 7 -18.97 2.26 -10.66
N ARG A 8 -18.98 3.31 -9.82
CA ARG A 8 -17.80 3.77 -9.11
C ARG A 8 -17.32 2.77 -8.04
N LEU A 9 -18.24 2.12 -7.33
CA LEU A 9 -17.91 1.09 -6.36
C LEU A 9 -17.29 -0.14 -7.05
N ILE A 10 -17.83 -0.56 -8.20
CA ILE A 10 -17.26 -1.64 -9.01
C ILE A 10 -15.83 -1.29 -9.44
N TYR A 11 -15.60 -0.07 -9.96
CA TYR A 11 -14.24 0.35 -10.31
C TYR A 11 -13.31 0.35 -9.11
N ALA A 12 -13.76 0.85 -7.95
CA ALA A 12 -12.95 0.83 -6.73
C ALA A 12 -12.56 -0.60 -6.31
N ILE A 13 -13.52 -1.54 -6.34
CA ILE A 13 -13.26 -2.95 -6.00
C ILE A 13 -12.26 -3.57 -6.98
N ILE A 14 -12.45 -3.36 -8.29
CA ILE A 14 -11.53 -3.87 -9.31
C ILE A 14 -10.12 -3.28 -9.13
N THR A 15 -10.02 -1.97 -8.89
CA THR A 15 -8.73 -1.31 -8.64
C THR A 15 -8.05 -1.87 -7.40
N LEU A 16 -8.78 -2.00 -6.28
CA LEU A 16 -8.24 -2.57 -5.05
C LEU A 16 -7.76 -4.02 -5.26
N PHE A 17 -8.55 -4.83 -5.97
CA PHE A 17 -8.18 -6.20 -6.29
C PHE A 17 -6.93 -6.30 -7.16
N LEU A 18 -6.81 -5.45 -8.19
CA LEU A 18 -5.63 -5.42 -9.05
C LEU A 18 -4.40 -4.97 -8.26
N VAL A 19 -4.51 -3.92 -7.45
CA VAL A 19 -3.40 -3.42 -6.62
C VAL A 19 -2.98 -4.47 -5.59
N SER A 20 -3.93 -5.14 -4.92
CA SER A 20 -3.60 -6.18 -3.95
C SER A 20 -2.90 -7.36 -4.62
N LEU A 21 -3.35 -7.75 -5.80
CA LEU A 21 -2.70 -8.79 -6.60
C LEU A 21 -1.29 -8.37 -7.02
N SER A 22 -1.11 -7.14 -7.50
CA SER A 22 0.20 -6.60 -7.86
C SER A 22 1.17 -6.62 -6.69
N VAL A 23 0.79 -6.09 -5.52
CA VAL A 23 1.65 -6.09 -4.32
C VAL A 23 2.01 -7.52 -3.90
N PHE A 24 1.02 -8.43 -3.92
CA PHE A 24 1.24 -9.82 -3.54
C PHE A 24 2.22 -10.54 -4.49
N PHE A 25 2.13 -10.31 -5.80
CA PHE A 25 3.08 -10.87 -6.75
C PHE A 25 4.45 -10.21 -6.67
N VAL A 26 4.54 -8.89 -6.51
CA VAL A 26 5.83 -8.17 -6.41
C VAL A 26 6.67 -8.75 -5.27
N ILE A 27 6.07 -9.04 -4.12
CA ILE A 27 6.79 -9.65 -2.99
C ILE A 27 7.28 -11.07 -3.31
N ARG A 28 6.54 -11.84 -4.13
CA ARG A 28 6.89 -13.23 -4.50
C ARG A 28 7.81 -13.34 -5.71
N LEU A 29 7.92 -12.29 -6.50
CA LEU A 29 8.85 -12.19 -7.61
C LEU A 29 10.27 -11.86 -7.13
N LEU A 30 10.42 -11.45 -5.87
CA LEU A 30 11.74 -11.27 -5.26
C LEU A 30 12.49 -12.61 -5.28
N PRO A 31 13.73 -12.65 -5.81
CA PRO A 31 14.53 -13.86 -5.80
C PRO A 31 14.87 -14.24 -4.35
N GLY A 32 14.51 -15.45 -3.95
CA GLY A 32 14.72 -15.98 -2.59
C GLY A 32 13.42 -16.26 -1.84
N ASP A 33 13.54 -16.85 -0.65
CA ASP A 33 12.40 -17.05 0.24
C ASP A 33 12.02 -15.70 0.89
N PRO A 34 10.77 -15.21 0.72
CA PRO A 34 10.31 -13.98 1.36
C PRO A 34 10.60 -13.95 2.87
N LEU A 35 10.49 -15.10 3.55
CA LEU A 35 10.78 -15.20 4.98
C LEU A 35 12.25 -14.85 5.28
N ILE A 36 13.17 -15.37 4.48
CA ILE A 36 14.61 -15.12 4.61
C ILE A 36 14.93 -13.67 4.26
N VAL A 37 14.33 -13.12 3.20
CA VAL A 37 14.55 -11.72 2.82
C VAL A 37 14.11 -10.78 3.94
N PHE A 38 12.93 -10.97 4.51
CA PHE A 38 12.43 -10.10 5.59
C PHE A 38 13.18 -10.29 6.91
N LEU A 39 13.48 -11.53 7.31
CA LEU A 39 14.21 -11.79 8.55
C LEU A 39 15.69 -11.35 8.47
N SER A 40 16.29 -11.35 7.27
CA SER A 40 17.69 -10.91 7.08
C SER A 40 17.87 -9.43 7.41
N GLN A 41 16.82 -8.64 7.16
CA GLN A 41 16.79 -7.22 7.45
C GLN A 41 16.51 -6.90 8.92
N SER A 42 15.92 -7.83 9.68
CA SER A 42 15.59 -7.65 11.10
C SER A 42 16.67 -8.16 12.07
N ALA A 43 17.87 -8.50 11.57
CA ALA A 43 19.05 -8.93 12.36
C ALA A 43 18.96 -10.29 13.08
N ASP A 44 17.94 -11.11 12.83
CA ASP A 44 17.71 -12.38 13.55
C ASP A 44 18.19 -13.65 12.81
N ILE A 45 18.61 -13.57 11.54
CA ILE A 45 18.93 -14.78 10.75
C ILE A 45 20.24 -15.45 11.14
N GLY A 46 21.23 -14.70 11.60
CA GLY A 46 22.58 -15.25 11.85
C GLY A 46 22.63 -16.38 12.88
N ALA A 47 21.58 -16.58 13.69
CA ALA A 47 21.54 -17.56 14.78
C ALA A 47 20.25 -18.37 14.87
N MET A 48 19.32 -18.29 13.90
CA MET A 48 18.05 -19.03 13.97
C MET A 48 18.22 -20.47 13.46
N PRO A 49 17.85 -21.50 14.26
CA PRO A 49 17.85 -22.89 13.81
C PRO A 49 16.90 -23.09 12.61
N GLU A 50 17.27 -23.96 11.67
CA GLU A 50 16.43 -24.26 10.49
C GLU A 50 15.02 -24.72 10.87
N GLU A 51 14.89 -25.50 11.94
CA GLU A 51 13.61 -25.96 12.48
C GLU A 51 12.66 -24.79 12.81
N ARG A 52 13.21 -23.68 13.32
CA ARG A 52 12.42 -22.49 13.64
C ARG A 52 12.04 -21.70 12.39
N LEU A 53 12.87 -21.74 11.33
CA LEU A 53 12.50 -21.17 10.03
C LEU A 53 11.35 -21.94 9.38
N GLU A 54 11.35 -23.27 9.46
CA GLU A 54 10.25 -24.09 8.94
C GLU A 54 8.95 -23.88 9.70
N GLN A 55 9.01 -23.80 11.04
CA GLN A 55 7.85 -23.47 11.87
C GLN A 55 7.23 -22.12 11.46
N LEU A 56 8.07 -21.11 11.22
CA LEU A 56 7.58 -19.80 10.77
C LEU A 56 7.01 -19.86 9.36
N ARG A 57 7.59 -20.65 8.43
CA ARG A 57 6.99 -20.83 7.09
C ARG A 57 5.57 -21.38 7.20
N ILE A 58 5.34 -22.36 8.07
CA ILE A 58 4.02 -22.95 8.29
C ILE A 58 3.08 -21.95 8.97
N GLU A 59 3.57 -21.21 9.98
CA GLU A 59 2.79 -20.19 10.70
C GLU A 59 2.29 -19.08 9.75
N TYR A 60 3.16 -18.61 8.85
CA TYR A 60 2.79 -17.63 7.82
C TYR A 60 2.11 -18.24 6.58
N GLY A 61 1.91 -19.56 6.55
CA GLY A 61 1.29 -20.28 5.44
C GLY A 61 2.09 -20.24 4.14
N LEU A 62 3.39 -19.97 4.23
CA LEU A 62 4.30 -19.89 3.08
C LEU A 62 4.56 -21.26 2.43
N ASP A 63 4.22 -22.35 3.12
CA ASP A 63 4.24 -23.74 2.67
C ASP A 63 3.14 -24.09 1.65
N LYS A 64 2.07 -23.28 1.58
CA LYS A 64 0.88 -23.58 0.76
C LYS A 64 1.04 -23.12 -0.69
N PRO A 65 0.25 -23.65 -1.65
CA PRO A 65 0.22 -23.11 -3.00
C PRO A 65 -0.13 -21.61 -3.03
N ILE A 66 0.48 -20.84 -3.93
CA ILE A 66 0.38 -19.37 -4.01
C ILE A 66 -1.08 -18.88 -4.00
N LEU A 67 -1.97 -19.56 -4.73
CA LEU A 67 -3.39 -19.21 -4.79
C LEU A 67 -4.08 -19.37 -3.44
N VAL A 68 -3.72 -20.40 -2.67
CA VAL A 68 -4.27 -20.64 -1.32
C VAL A 68 -3.76 -19.57 -0.36
N GLN A 69 -2.49 -19.18 -0.48
CA GLN A 69 -1.93 -18.09 0.33
C GLN A 69 -2.67 -16.77 0.11
N TYR A 70 -2.92 -16.40 -1.16
CA TYR A 70 -3.67 -15.17 -1.47
C TYR A 70 -5.11 -15.22 -0.97
N LYS A 71 -5.80 -16.35 -1.18
CA LYS A 71 -7.18 -16.54 -0.74
C LYS A 71 -7.32 -16.41 0.77
N ASN A 72 -6.43 -17.06 1.53
CA ASN A 72 -6.44 -16.99 2.99
C ASN A 72 -6.16 -15.56 3.45
N TRP A 73 -5.12 -14.91 2.90
CA TRP A 73 -4.77 -13.54 3.24
C TRP A 73 -5.92 -12.55 2.98
N ILE A 74 -6.61 -12.64 1.84
CA ILE A 74 -7.80 -11.82 1.59
C ILE A 74 -8.94 -12.15 2.55
N ALA A 75 -9.18 -13.43 2.84
CA ALA A 75 -10.25 -13.82 3.76
C ALA A 75 -10.02 -13.27 5.17
N ASP A 76 -8.78 -13.29 5.64
CA ASP A 76 -8.39 -12.74 6.94
C ASP A 76 -8.56 -11.22 6.97
N ILE A 77 -8.12 -10.51 5.92
CA ILE A 77 -8.32 -9.05 5.79
C ILE A 77 -9.79 -8.68 5.79
N LEU A 78 -10.64 -9.42 5.07
CA LEU A 78 -12.08 -9.18 5.03
C LEU A 78 -12.76 -9.44 6.38
N ARG A 79 -12.14 -10.25 7.25
CA ARG A 79 -12.57 -10.46 8.65
C ARG A 79 -12.00 -9.43 9.61
N GLY A 80 -11.16 -8.51 9.13
CA GLY A 80 -10.50 -7.47 9.93
C GLY A 80 -9.17 -7.92 10.54
N ASP A 81 -8.68 -9.11 10.22
CA ASP A 81 -7.36 -9.58 10.63
C ASP A 81 -6.32 -9.21 9.56
N LEU A 82 -5.46 -8.26 9.89
CA LEU A 82 -4.37 -7.81 9.02
C LEU A 82 -3.09 -8.65 9.19
N GLY A 83 -3.10 -9.59 10.14
CA GLY A 83 -1.97 -10.42 10.49
C GLY A 83 -0.90 -9.70 11.32
N LYS A 84 0.24 -10.36 11.45
CA LYS A 84 1.43 -9.86 12.15
C LYS A 84 2.50 -9.47 11.15
N SER A 85 3.21 -8.38 11.45
CA SER A 85 4.39 -7.98 10.70
C SER A 85 5.55 -8.92 11.03
N ILE A 86 6.12 -9.55 10.00
CA ILE A 86 7.33 -10.36 10.12
C ILE A 86 8.51 -9.51 10.63
N PHE A 87 8.59 -8.25 10.18
CA PHE A 87 9.69 -7.34 10.51
C PHE A 87 9.59 -6.75 11.91
N TYR A 88 8.41 -6.23 12.29
CA TYR A 88 8.21 -5.58 13.60
C TYR A 88 7.76 -6.55 14.70
N ARG A 89 7.46 -7.81 14.36
CA ARG A 89 6.94 -8.84 15.28
C ARG A 89 5.67 -8.40 16.04
N GLU A 90 4.90 -7.52 15.44
CA GLU A 90 3.71 -6.91 16.03
C GLU A 90 2.52 -6.98 15.07
N SER A 91 1.29 -6.88 15.58
CA SER A 91 0.10 -6.83 14.75
C SER A 91 0.15 -5.63 13.79
N VAL A 92 -0.19 -5.86 12.52
CA VAL A 92 -0.22 -4.81 11.50
C VAL A 92 -1.25 -3.73 11.87
N GLY A 93 -2.35 -4.11 12.52
CA GLY A 93 -3.37 -3.20 13.01
C GLY A 93 -2.84 -2.20 14.05
N THR A 94 -2.01 -2.65 15.00
CA THR A 94 -1.39 -1.76 15.99
C THR A 94 -0.44 -0.77 15.31
N LEU A 95 0.44 -1.27 14.43
CA LEU A 95 1.39 -0.45 13.69
C LEU A 95 0.69 0.61 12.84
N LEU A 96 -0.40 0.24 12.18
CA LEU A 96 -1.25 1.18 11.44
C LEU A 96 -1.82 2.25 12.36
N ARG A 97 -2.38 1.86 13.52
CA ARG A 97 -2.97 2.82 14.46
C ARG A 97 -1.95 3.84 14.99
N GLU A 98 -0.71 3.41 15.22
CA GLU A 98 0.36 4.29 15.69
C GLU A 98 0.91 5.23 14.62
N ARG A 99 0.93 4.77 13.35
CA ARG A 99 1.51 5.53 12.22
C ARG A 99 0.48 6.39 11.50
N TYR A 100 -0.77 5.94 11.46
CA TYR A 100 -1.87 6.59 10.72
C TYR A 100 -2.03 8.08 11.05
N PRO A 101 -2.01 8.53 12.33
CA PRO A 101 -2.14 9.95 12.65
C PRO A 101 -1.03 10.81 12.05
N ARG A 102 0.20 10.29 11.96
CA ARG A 102 1.34 11.03 11.38
C ARG A 102 1.17 11.21 9.88
N THR A 103 0.80 10.15 9.17
CA THR A 103 0.51 10.21 7.73
C THR A 103 -0.66 11.14 7.44
N LEU A 104 -1.70 11.11 8.28
CA LEU A 104 -2.84 12.01 8.15
C LEU A 104 -2.42 13.47 8.30
N HIS A 105 -1.58 13.78 9.30
CA HIS A 105 -1.06 15.13 9.51
C HIS A 105 -0.26 15.63 8.30
N LEU A 106 0.66 14.82 7.78
CA LEU A 106 1.45 15.15 6.57
C LEU A 106 0.55 15.30 5.33
N GLY A 107 -0.47 14.47 5.19
CA GLY A 107 -1.45 14.54 4.10
C GLY A 107 -2.25 15.84 4.13
N ILE A 108 -2.75 16.23 5.31
CA ILE A 108 -3.48 17.48 5.50
C ILE A 108 -2.58 18.68 5.17
N MET A 109 -1.34 18.69 5.65
CA MET A 109 -0.39 19.77 5.34
C MET A 109 -0.09 19.85 3.84
N SER A 110 0.10 18.71 3.18
CA SER A 110 0.26 18.65 1.73
C SER A 110 -0.93 19.22 0.98
N ILE A 111 -2.16 18.91 1.41
CA ILE A 111 -3.39 19.47 0.81
C ILE A 111 -3.43 20.99 0.99
N VAL A 112 -3.15 21.50 2.19
CA VAL A 112 -3.12 22.95 2.45
C VAL A 112 -2.12 23.65 1.55
N VAL A 113 -0.89 23.15 1.46
CA VAL A 113 0.14 23.71 0.59
C VAL A 113 -0.28 23.64 -0.88
N ASN A 114 -0.83 22.51 -1.33
CA ASN A 114 -1.29 22.34 -2.71
C ASN A 114 -2.44 23.32 -3.04
N ILE A 115 -3.38 23.53 -2.13
CA ILE A 115 -4.45 24.52 -2.31
C ILE A 115 -3.85 25.92 -2.41
N VAL A 116 -2.96 26.32 -1.50
CA VAL A 116 -2.36 27.66 -1.51
C VAL A 116 -1.57 27.91 -2.80
N VAL A 117 -0.69 26.98 -3.17
CA VAL A 117 0.15 27.09 -4.37
C VAL A 117 -0.71 26.98 -5.63
N GLY A 118 -1.58 25.97 -5.71
CA GLY A 118 -2.44 25.70 -6.85
C GLY A 118 -3.41 26.84 -7.14
N ILE A 119 -4.03 27.44 -6.11
CA ILE A 119 -4.88 28.62 -6.27
C ILE A 119 -4.03 29.83 -6.70
N SER A 120 -2.87 30.07 -6.07
CA SER A 120 -2.02 31.22 -6.41
C SER A 120 -1.53 31.16 -7.86
N VAL A 121 -1.03 29.99 -8.29
CA VAL A 121 -0.60 29.74 -9.67
C VAL A 121 -1.78 29.81 -10.64
N GLY A 122 -2.92 29.19 -10.29
CA GLY A 122 -4.14 29.23 -11.08
C GLY A 122 -4.66 30.65 -11.29
N LEU A 123 -4.63 31.49 -10.25
CA LEU A 123 -5.03 32.89 -10.32
C LEU A 123 -4.07 33.71 -11.18
N LEU A 124 -2.75 33.54 -11.01
CA LEU A 124 -1.75 34.19 -11.86
C LEU A 124 -1.92 33.81 -13.34
N ALA A 125 -2.19 32.53 -13.63
CA ALA A 125 -2.47 32.06 -14.98
C ALA A 125 -3.77 32.67 -15.53
N ALA A 126 -4.82 32.79 -14.72
CA ALA A 126 -6.08 33.39 -15.10
C ALA A 126 -5.98 34.91 -15.38
N VAL A 127 -5.21 35.64 -14.57
CA VAL A 127 -4.99 37.09 -14.73
C VAL A 127 -4.04 37.40 -15.90
N ARG A 128 -3.09 36.50 -16.20
CA ARG A 128 -2.19 36.61 -17.37
C ARG A 128 -2.77 35.99 -18.64
N ARG A 129 -3.99 35.46 -18.58
CA ARG A 129 -4.73 35.00 -19.75
C ARG A 129 -4.90 36.20 -20.69
N ALA A 130 -4.38 36.09 -21.91
CA ALA A 130 -4.19 37.14 -22.92
C ALA A 130 -2.90 38.01 -22.85
N ARG A 131 -1.78 37.55 -22.27
CA ARG A 131 -0.43 38.11 -22.56
C ARG A 131 0.39 37.25 -23.53
N TRP A 132 1.34 37.91 -24.19
CA TRP A 132 1.82 37.70 -25.57
C TRP A 132 2.34 36.32 -26.05
N PRO A 133 2.76 35.33 -25.25
CA PRO A 133 3.13 34.03 -25.84
C PRO A 133 1.93 33.27 -26.44
N ASP A 134 0.70 33.62 -26.02
CA ASP A 134 -0.55 32.97 -26.44
C ASP A 134 -0.92 33.23 -27.92
N LYS A 135 -0.22 34.15 -28.61
CA LYS A 135 -0.51 34.52 -30.01
C LYS A 135 0.43 33.91 -31.06
N LEU A 136 1.43 33.12 -30.65
CA LEU A 136 2.43 32.53 -31.56
C LEU A 136 2.22 31.03 -31.81
N ILE A 137 1.36 30.36 -31.04
CA ILE A 137 1.20 28.89 -31.07
C ILE A 137 -0.25 28.45 -31.39
N THR A 138 -1.22 29.37 -31.40
CA THR A 138 -2.57 29.13 -31.96
C THR A 138 -2.67 29.85 -33.29
#